data_AF-A0A564XY38-F1
#
_entry.id   AF-A0A564XY38-F1
#
_cell.length_a   1.000
_cell.length_b   1.000
_cell.length_c   1.000
_cell.angle_alpha   90.00
_cell.angle_beta   90.00
_cell.angle_gamma   90.00
#
_symmetry.space_group_name_H-M   'P 1'
#
loop_
_entity.id
_entity.type
_entity.pdbx_description
1 polymer ?
#
loop_
_entity_poly.entity_id
_entity_poly.type
_entity_poly.pdbx_seq_one_letter_code
_entity_poly.pdbx_strand_id
1 'polypeptide(L)'
;MRKFKESKDLSKSLRIPENCDYIDKNRQFGSGAYGDVTLARSPRNNELVVLKSVENQFECILRLSIVRELCALSQFDHQNVLKMLNICCEELIRNGKTYP
;
A
#
# COMPACT_ATOMS: atom_id res chain seq x y z
N MET A 1 -22.71 3.38 10.42
CA MET A 1 -22.94 2.83 9.07
C MET A 1 -22.57 3.74 7.89
N ARG A 2 -22.74 5.08 7.93
CA ARG A 2 -22.39 5.96 6.78
C ARG A 2 -20.88 5.98 6.40
N LYS A 3 -19.97 6.00 7.39
CA LYS A 3 -18.50 6.02 7.17
C LYS A 3 -17.96 4.78 6.42
N PHE A 4 -18.59 3.62 6.61
CA PHE A 4 -18.18 2.36 5.96
C PHE A 4 -18.51 2.35 4.47
N LYS A 5 -19.66 2.93 4.07
CA LYS A 5 -20.09 3.00 2.67
C LYS A 5 -19.16 3.91 1.85
N GLU A 6 -18.79 5.06 2.42
CA GLU A 6 -17.86 6.02 1.81
C GLU A 6 -16.46 5.39 1.58
N SER A 7 -15.94 4.61 2.54
CA SER A 7 -14.66 3.92 2.37
C SER A 7 -14.69 2.85 1.28
N LYS A 8 -15.82 2.16 1.09
CA LYS A 8 -15.96 1.11 0.07
C LYS A 8 -16.01 1.70 -1.35
N ASP A 9 -16.56 2.89 -1.50
CA ASP A 9 -16.62 3.57 -2.79
C ASP A 9 -15.27 4.25 -3.13
N LEU A 10 -14.55 4.79 -2.13
CA LEU A 10 -13.20 5.32 -2.30
C LEU A 10 -12.14 4.23 -2.55
N SER A 11 -12.23 3.08 -1.89
CA SER A 11 -11.31 1.95 -2.17
C SER A 11 -11.48 1.39 -3.58
N LYS A 12 -12.72 1.37 -4.13
CA LYS A 12 -12.95 0.99 -5.53
C LYS A 12 -12.27 1.93 -6.52
N SER A 13 -12.17 3.22 -6.22
CA SER A 13 -11.50 4.16 -7.14
C SER A 13 -9.98 3.95 -7.20
N LEU A 14 -9.40 3.39 -6.13
CA LEU A 14 -7.97 3.09 -6.05
C LEU A 14 -7.54 1.82 -6.82
N ARG A 15 -8.48 1.00 -7.30
CA ARG A 15 -8.22 -0.24 -8.08
C ARG A 15 -7.07 -1.08 -7.51
N ILE A 16 -7.09 -1.31 -6.19
CA ILE A 16 -6.01 -1.97 -5.46
C ILE A 16 -5.94 -3.46 -5.86
N PRO A 17 -4.86 -3.95 -6.50
CA PRO A 17 -4.64 -5.39 -6.69
C PRO A 17 -4.49 -6.14 -5.36
N GLU A 18 -4.99 -7.38 -5.35
CA GLU A 18 -4.93 -8.30 -4.20
C GLU A 18 -3.53 -8.86 -3.93
N ASN A 19 -2.60 -8.75 -4.88
CA ASN A 19 -1.24 -9.27 -4.75
C ASN A 19 -0.20 -8.17 -4.95
N CYS A 20 0.80 -8.13 -4.07
CA CYS A 20 1.98 -7.29 -4.23
C CYS A 20 3.12 -8.10 -4.88
N ASP A 21 3.34 -7.89 -6.18
CA ASP A 21 4.35 -8.60 -6.97
C ASP A 21 5.69 -7.85 -7.05
N TYR A 22 5.87 -6.82 -6.22
CA TYR A 22 7.14 -6.11 -6.10
C TYR A 22 8.16 -6.97 -5.36
N ILE A 23 9.35 -7.10 -5.96
CA ILE A 23 10.42 -7.94 -5.40
C ILE A 23 11.21 -7.11 -4.39
N ASP A 24 10.98 -7.35 -3.10
CA ASP A 24 11.76 -6.74 -2.02
C ASP A 24 13.25 -7.12 -2.18
N LYS A 25 14.13 -6.11 -2.10
CA LYS A 25 15.58 -6.30 -2.14
C LYS A 25 16.19 -6.49 -0.74
N ASN A 26 15.37 -6.69 0.29
CA ASN A 26 15.75 -6.82 1.70
C ASN A 26 16.64 -5.66 2.17
N ARG A 27 16.42 -4.47 1.60
CA ARG A 27 17.16 -3.25 1.97
C ARG A 27 16.17 -2.25 2.54
N GLN A 28 16.15 -2.18 3.87
CA GLN A 28 15.34 -1.21 4.61
C GLN A 28 16.00 0.17 4.56
N PHE A 29 15.20 1.19 4.30
CA PHE A 29 15.60 2.60 4.37
C PHE A 29 15.18 3.27 5.68
N GLY A 30 14.08 2.79 6.28
CA GLY A 30 13.61 3.30 7.56
C GLY A 30 12.36 2.60 8.03
N SER A 31 12.04 2.81 9.30
CA SER A 31 10.87 2.28 9.98
C SER A 31 10.20 3.40 10.78
N GLY A 32 8.90 3.23 11.08
CA GLY A 32 8.18 4.16 11.93
C GLY A 32 6.84 3.58 12.40
N ALA A 33 6.07 4.38 13.13
CA ALA A 33 4.79 3.97 13.70
C ALA A 33 3.77 3.47 12.66
N TYR A 34 3.94 3.87 11.39
CA TYR A 34 3.10 3.47 10.27
C TYR A 34 3.83 2.52 9.31
N GLY A 35 4.72 1.68 9.83
CA GLY A 35 5.38 0.60 9.11
C GLY A 35 6.70 0.97 8.43
N ASP A 36 7.15 0.10 7.53
CA ASP A 36 8.52 0.07 7.01
C ASP A 36 8.65 0.62 5.60
N VAL A 37 9.85 1.08 5.28
CA VAL A 37 10.22 1.57 3.96
C VAL A 37 11.36 0.71 3.43
N THR A 38 11.14 -0.01 2.34
CA THR A 38 12.13 -0.90 1.71
C THR A 38 12.37 -0.55 0.24
N LEU A 39 13.56 -0.92 -0.27
CA LEU A 39 13.86 -0.88 -1.69
C LEU A 39 13.32 -2.14 -2.37
N ALA A 40 12.62 -1.97 -3.49
CA ALA A 40 12.15 -3.09 -4.29
C ALA A 40 12.40 -2.87 -5.79
N ARG A 41 12.12 -3.90 -6.58
CA ARG A 41 12.05 -3.78 -8.05
C ARG A 41 10.62 -3.92 -8.54
N SER A 42 10.24 -2.99 -9.41
CA SER A 42 9.00 -3.06 -10.17
C SER A 42 9.02 -4.28 -11.09
N PRO A 43 7.99 -5.14 -11.06
CA PRO A 43 7.93 -6.31 -11.94
C PRO A 43 7.65 -5.94 -13.40
N ARG A 44 7.14 -4.73 -13.65
CA ARG A 44 6.76 -4.26 -15.00
C ARG A 44 7.95 -3.87 -15.86
N ASN A 45 8.96 -3.25 -15.26
CA ASN A 45 10.08 -2.63 -15.97
C ASN A 45 11.42 -2.78 -15.25
N ASN A 46 11.48 -3.52 -14.14
CA ASN A 46 12.68 -3.77 -13.35
C ASN A 46 13.30 -2.51 -12.71
N GLU A 47 12.59 -1.37 -12.70
CA GLU A 47 13.05 -0.14 -12.06
C GLU A 47 13.09 -0.27 -10.54
N LEU A 48 14.01 0.47 -9.91
CA LEU A 48 14.09 0.57 -8.46
C LEU A 48 12.96 1.46 -7.95
N VAL A 49 12.22 0.96 -6.96
CA VAL A 49 11.11 1.67 -6.34
C VAL A 49 11.21 1.59 -4.81
N VAL A 50 10.49 2.46 -4.13
CA VAL A 50 10.34 2.43 -2.68
C VAL A 50 8.98 1.81 -2.35
N LEU A 51 8.99 0.75 -1.53
CA LEU A 51 7.79 0.19 -0.93
C LEU A 51 7.60 0.77 0.47
N LYS A 52 6.42 1.30 0.75
CA LYS A 52 5.97 1.64 2.10
C LYS A 52 4.96 0.58 2.53
N SER A 53 5.35 -0.33 3.41
CA SER A 53 4.47 -1.36 3.96
C SER A 53 3.89 -0.90 5.30
N VAL A 54 2.67 -1.33 5.59
CA VAL A 54 2.01 -1.08 6.89
C VAL A 54 1.48 -2.41 7.38
N GLU A 55 2.01 -2.90 8.51
CA GLU A 55 1.46 -4.08 9.17
C GLU A 55 0.17 -3.66 9.89
N ASN A 56 -0.99 -4.03 9.35
CA ASN A 56 -2.25 -3.82 10.04
C ASN A 56 -2.59 -5.06 10.86
N GLN A 57 -2.44 -4.96 12.19
CA GLN A 57 -2.63 -6.09 13.09
C GLN A 57 -4.11 -6.43 13.35
N PHE A 58 -5.06 -5.62 12.89
CA PHE A 58 -6.43 -5.66 13.42
C PHE A 58 -7.60 -5.54 12.44
N GLU A 59 -7.41 -5.48 11.12
CA GLU A 59 -8.46 -5.79 10.13
C GLU A 59 -7.97 -5.44 8.72
N CYS A 60 -8.39 -6.23 7.73
CA CYS A 60 -8.34 -6.00 6.29
C CYS A 60 -8.81 -4.61 5.81
N ILE A 61 -9.36 -3.78 6.72
CA ILE A 61 -10.01 -2.50 6.41
C ILE A 61 -9.05 -1.36 6.75
N LEU A 62 -8.51 -0.73 5.70
CA LEU A 62 -7.77 0.52 5.82
C LEU A 62 -8.63 1.59 6.51
N ARG A 63 -8.05 2.28 7.51
CA ARG A 63 -8.71 3.43 8.15
C ARG A 63 -9.09 4.46 7.08
N LEU A 64 -10.26 5.10 7.22
CA LEU A 64 -10.74 6.11 6.26
C LEU A 64 -9.72 7.25 6.06
N SER A 65 -8.94 7.61 7.08
CA SER A 65 -7.86 8.59 6.96
C SER A 65 -6.80 8.14 5.96
N ILE A 66 -6.37 6.88 6.04
CA ILE A 66 -5.39 6.29 5.10
C ILE A 66 -5.96 6.30 3.68
N VAL A 67 -7.23 5.89 3.51
CA VAL A 67 -7.88 5.91 2.19
C VAL A 67 -7.90 7.32 1.60
N ARG A 68 -8.27 8.34 2.40
CA ARG A 68 -8.30 9.73 1.96
C ARG A 68 -6.91 10.25 1.57
N GLU A 69 -5.89 9.92 2.36
CA GLU A 69 -4.50 10.26 2.05
C GLU A 69 -4.02 9.61 0.75
N LEU A 70 -4.31 8.32 0.55
CA LEU A 70 -3.97 7.61 -0.69
C LEU A 70 -4.71 8.19 -1.91
N CYS A 71 -5.99 8.54 -1.77
CA CYS A 71 -6.74 9.22 -2.85
C CYS A 71 -6.20 10.61 -3.16
N ALA A 72 -5.67 11.35 -2.18
CA ALA A 72 -5.02 12.64 -2.45
C ALA A 72 -3.66 12.43 -3.13
N LEU A 73 -2.87 11.47 -2.64
CA LEU A 73 -1.55 11.13 -3.20
C LEU A 73 -1.64 10.64 -4.65
N SER A 74 -2.69 9.90 -5.01
CA SER A 74 -2.90 9.42 -6.39
C SER A 74 -3.13 10.53 -7.42
N GLN A 75 -3.46 11.74 -6.98
CA GLN A 75 -3.76 12.87 -7.86
C GLN A 75 -2.52 13.73 -8.15
N PHE A 76 -1.41 13.54 -7.43
CA PHE A 76 -0.19 14.31 -7.68
C PHE A 76 0.66 13.68 -8.80
N ASP A 77 0.93 14.47 -9.83
CA ASP A 77 1.89 14.15 -10.88
C ASP A 77 2.74 15.39 -11.20
N HIS A 78 3.83 15.56 -10.45
CA HIS A 78 4.71 16.72 -10.56
C HIS A 78 6.15 16.36 -10.24
N GLN A 79 7.12 16.96 -10.94
CA GLN A 79 8.55 16.65 -10.83
C GLN A 79 9.15 16.78 -9.42
N ASN A 80 8.56 17.65 -8.58
CA ASN A 80 9.02 17.90 -7.20
C ASN A 80 8.15 17.21 -6.13
N VAL A 81 7.25 16.33 -6.53
CA VAL A 81 6.38 15.56 -5.63
C VAL A 81 6.57 14.08 -5.91
N LEU A 82 6.70 13.27 -4.86
CA LEU A 82 6.80 11.83 -5.02
C LEU A 82 5.53 11.29 -5.68
N LYS A 83 5.71 10.59 -6.81
CA LYS A 83 4.63 9.94 -7.52
C LYS A 83 4.28 8.61 -6.87
N MET A 84 3.01 8.43 -6.52
CA MET A 84 2.49 7.14 -6.10
C MET A 84 2.30 6.25 -7.34
N LEU A 85 3.06 5.16 -7.44
CA LEU A 85 3.05 4.28 -8.60
C LEU A 85 1.92 3.25 -8.55
N ASN A 86 1.73 2.62 -7.39
CA ASN A 86 0.72 1.60 -7.19
C ASN A 86 0.42 1.45 -5.69
N ILE A 87 -0.69 0.77 -5.37
CA ILE A 87 -1.03 0.29 -4.03
C ILE A 87 -1.31 -1.20 -4.18
N CYS A 88 -0.89 -2.01 -3.22
CA CYS A 88 -1.16 -3.44 -3.19
C CYS A 88 -1.53 -3.82 -1.76
N CYS A 89 -2.33 -4.86 -1.61
CA CYS A 89 -2.44 -5.59 -0.34
C CYS A 89 -1.77 -6.95 -0.53
N GLU A 90 -1.31 -7.55 0.56
CA GLU A 90 -0.86 -8.93 0.57
C GLU A 90 -1.46 -9.59 1.80
N GLU A 91 -2.18 -10.69 1.60
CA GLU A 91 -2.59 -11.54 2.72
C GLU A 91 -1.32 -12.23 3.26
N LEU A 92 -0.92 -11.88 4.48
CA LEU A 92 0.21 -12.55 5.10
C LEU A 92 -0.21 -13.98 5.47
N ILE A 93 0.35 -14.98 4.78
CA ILE A 93 0.23 -16.38 5.21
C ILE A 93 1.32 -16.64 6.27
N ARG A 94 0.94 -16.65 7.55
CA ARG A 94 1.84 -17.05 8.66
C ARG A 94 1.43 -18.42 9.18
N ASN A 95 2.39 -19.36 9.23
CA ASN A 95 2.19 -20.72 9.77
C ASN A 95 0.99 -21.47 9.16
N GLY A 96 0.78 -21.34 7.84
CA GLY A 96 -0.34 -21.98 7.14
C GLY A 96 -1.72 -21.38 7.43
N LYS A 97 -1.79 -20.22 8.09
CA LYS A 97 -3.02 -19.46 8.30
C LYS A 97 -2.96 -18.18 7.48
N THR A 98 -4.03 -17.92 6.73
CA THR A 98 -4.26 -16.66 6.03
C THR A 98 -4.71 -15.60 7.03
N TYR A 99 -4.04 -14.45 7.03
CA TYR A 99 -4.43 -13.28 7.79
C TYR A 99 -4.92 -12.21 6.81
N PRO A 100 -6.16 -11.73 6.96
CA PRO A 100 -6.70 -10.68 6.10
C PRO A 100 -6.07 -9.31 6.41
#